data_AF-A0A843IYW3-F1
#
_entry.id   AF-A0A843IYW3-F1
#
_cell.length_a   1.000
_cell.length_b   1.000
_cell.length_c   1.000
_cell.angle_alpha   90.00
_cell.angle_beta   90.00
_cell.angle_gamma   90.00
#
_symmetry.space_group_name_H-M   'P 1'
#
loop_
_entity.id
_entity.type
_entity.pdbx_description
1 polymer ?
#
loop_
_entity_poly.entity_id
_entity_poly.type
_entity_poly.pdbx_seq_one_letter_code
_entity_poly.pdbx_strand_id
1 'polypeptide(L)'
;VDLTFDIDPDLIETLKNIWVSKDVIVNKIGTVIDLHNTVFMVIGDVTASSMDAIMATAKEKAAVEACDIRISSSSSGRNTALVTASVKSEEDLGTLEEVIGKECISKGFTLIRGVE
;
A
#
# COMPACT_ATOMS: atom_id res chain seq x y z
N VAL A 1 23.89 -15.39 14.90
CA VAL A 1 24.00 -13.95 14.60
C VAL A 1 22.96 -13.69 13.55
N ASP A 2 22.10 -12.71 13.78
CA ASP A 2 21.04 -12.34 12.84
C ASP A 2 21.52 -11.14 12.03
N LEU A 3 21.38 -11.22 10.72
CA LEU A 3 21.83 -10.21 9.76
C LEU A 3 20.62 -9.81 8.91
N THR A 4 20.37 -8.51 8.85
CA THR A 4 19.37 -7.90 7.96
C THR A 4 20.09 -6.91 7.08
N PHE A 5 19.83 -6.97 5.78
CA PHE A 5 20.43 -6.11 4.77
C PHE A 5 19.51 -6.05 3.56
N ASP A 6 19.58 -4.95 2.84
CA ASP A 6 18.86 -4.78 1.58
C ASP A 6 19.66 -5.41 0.44
N ILE A 7 18.96 -6.11 -0.44
CA ILE A 7 19.56 -6.74 -1.61
C ILE A 7 18.54 -6.75 -2.74
N ASP A 8 19.02 -6.51 -3.96
CA ASP A 8 18.19 -6.72 -5.14
C ASP A 8 17.69 -8.17 -5.19
N PRO A 9 16.40 -8.40 -5.49
CA PRO A 9 15.83 -9.75 -5.53
C PRO A 9 16.63 -10.73 -6.40
N ASP A 10 17.17 -10.23 -7.51
CA ASP A 10 17.94 -11.01 -8.49
C ASP A 10 19.33 -11.44 -7.96
N LEU A 11 19.85 -10.76 -6.94
CA LEU A 11 21.16 -11.06 -6.35
C LEU A 11 21.09 -12.08 -5.20
N ILE A 12 19.88 -12.44 -4.74
CA ILE A 12 19.67 -13.36 -3.62
C ILE A 12 20.33 -14.72 -3.89
N GLU A 13 20.17 -15.29 -5.09
CA GLU A 13 20.81 -16.57 -5.43
C GLU A 13 22.34 -16.47 -5.45
N THR A 14 22.88 -15.36 -5.95
CA THR A 14 24.32 -15.13 -5.99
C THR A 14 24.88 -15.05 -4.58
N LEU A 15 24.18 -14.35 -3.68
CA LEU A 15 24.59 -14.23 -2.28
C LEU A 15 24.56 -15.59 -1.56
N LYS A 16 23.52 -16.41 -1.79
CA LYS A 16 23.44 -17.77 -1.26
C LYS A 16 24.64 -18.61 -1.70
N ASN A 17 25.02 -18.54 -2.98
CA ASN A 17 26.17 -19.27 -3.50
C ASN A 17 27.49 -18.82 -2.85
N ILE A 18 27.67 -17.52 -2.61
CA ILE A 18 28.84 -16.99 -1.91
C ILE A 18 28.90 -17.51 -0.47
N TRP A 19 27.79 -17.53 0.25
CA TRP A 19 27.74 -18.05 1.62
C TRP A 19 28.05 -19.54 1.69
N VAL A 20 27.49 -20.35 0.79
CA VAL A 20 27.84 -21.79 0.69
C VAL A 20 29.33 -21.96 0.41
N SER A 21 29.92 -21.14 -0.46
CA SER A 21 31.37 -21.20 -0.75
C SER A 21 32.25 -20.83 0.44
N LYS A 22 31.70 -20.13 1.44
CA LYS A 22 32.38 -19.70 2.67
C LYS A 22 32.02 -20.55 3.89
N ASP A 23 31.38 -21.70 3.69
CA ASP A 23 30.96 -22.61 4.76
C ASP A 23 30.00 -21.96 5.78
N VAL A 24 29.21 -20.98 5.32
CA VAL A 24 28.18 -20.34 6.14
C VAL A 24 26.90 -21.17 6.09
N ILE A 25 26.51 -21.75 7.22
CA ILE A 25 25.26 -22.52 7.35
C ILE A 25 24.09 -21.55 7.61
N VAL A 26 23.19 -21.43 6.64
CA VAL A 26 22.01 -20.58 6.76
C VAL A 26 20.83 -21.38 7.33
N ASN A 27 20.43 -21.07 8.57
CA ASN A 27 19.37 -21.80 9.25
C ASN A 27 17.97 -21.36 8.77
N LYS A 28 17.79 -20.06 8.47
CA LYS A 28 16.54 -19.49 7.96
C LYS A 28 16.82 -18.22 7.16
N ILE A 29 16.13 -18.04 6.04
CA ILE A 29 16.06 -16.78 5.31
C ILE A 29 14.63 -16.29 5.41
N GLY A 30 14.45 -15.07 5.91
CA GLY A 30 13.19 -14.35 5.83
C GLY A 30 13.36 -13.15 4.91
N THR A 31 12.32 -12.81 4.17
CA THR A 31 12.26 -11.55 3.43
C THR A 31 11.44 -10.57 4.24
N VAL A 32 12.00 -9.40 4.51
CA VAL A 32 11.24 -8.24 4.97
C VAL A 32 11.00 -7.40 3.73
N ILE A 33 9.75 -7.22 3.37
CA ILE A 33 9.38 -6.25 2.33
C ILE A 33 9.06 -4.98 3.10
N ASP A 34 9.83 -3.91 2.88
CA ASP A 34 9.45 -2.60 3.37
C ASP A 34 8.15 -2.19 2.70
N LEU A 35 7.12 -2.01 3.52
CA LEU A 35 5.79 -1.58 3.08
C LEU A 35 5.59 -0.14 3.53
N HIS A 36 5.29 0.73 2.59
CA HIS A 36 4.87 2.09 2.88
C HIS A 36 3.36 2.09 3.10
N ASN A 37 2.97 2.42 4.33
CA ASN A 37 1.57 2.47 4.72
C ASN A 37 1.01 3.88 4.58
N THR A 38 -0.25 3.98 4.21
CA THR A 38 -0.97 5.24 4.18
C THR A 38 -2.41 5.06 4.58
N VAL A 39 -2.98 6.11 5.16
CA VAL A 39 -4.37 6.16 5.62
C VAL A 39 -5.03 7.40 5.03
N PHE A 40 -6.18 7.19 4.41
CA PHE A 40 -7.01 8.24 3.84
C PHE A 40 -8.41 8.19 4.44
N MET A 41 -9.02 9.34 4.62
CA MET A 41 -10.45 9.45 4.88
C MET A 41 -11.14 10.14 3.71
N VAL A 42 -12.14 9.48 3.14
CA VAL A 42 -12.96 10.00 2.04
C VAL A 42 -14.33 10.36 2.58
N ILE A 43 -14.78 11.60 2.37
CA ILE A 43 -16.07 12.11 2.87
C ILE A 43 -16.94 12.54 1.69
N GLY A 44 -18.19 12.06 1.64
CA GLY A 44 -19.15 12.40 0.59
C GLY A 44 -20.28 11.38 0.50
N ASP A 45 -20.90 11.27 -0.67
CA ASP A 45 -21.87 10.21 -0.96
C ASP A 45 -21.15 8.89 -1.30
N VAL A 46 -20.26 8.49 -0.40
CA VAL A 46 -19.36 7.35 -0.59
C VAL A 46 -20.15 6.05 -0.49
N THR A 47 -20.03 5.22 -1.51
CA THR A 47 -20.57 3.85 -1.55
C THR A 47 -19.44 2.84 -1.67
N ALA A 48 -19.70 1.58 -1.30
CA ALA A 48 -18.76 0.48 -1.54
C ALA A 48 -18.32 0.42 -3.01
N SER A 49 -19.28 0.50 -3.94
CA SER A 49 -19.00 0.50 -5.38
C SER A 49 -18.12 1.66 -5.84
N SER A 50 -18.30 2.86 -5.27
CA SER A 50 -17.46 4.01 -5.60
C SER A 50 -16.02 3.80 -5.13
N MET A 51 -15.82 3.24 -3.94
CA MET A 51 -14.49 2.97 -3.39
C MET A 51 -13.79 1.83 -4.10
N ASP A 52 -14.52 0.77 -4.45
CA ASP A 52 -13.99 -0.35 -5.25
C ASP A 52 -13.49 0.14 -6.62
N ALA A 53 -14.24 1.04 -7.27
CA ALA A 53 -13.83 1.62 -8.55
C ALA A 53 -12.56 2.48 -8.40
N ILE A 54 -12.49 3.33 -7.37
CA ILE A 54 -11.30 4.15 -7.09
C ILE A 54 -10.08 3.25 -6.87
N MET A 55 -10.23 2.22 -6.04
CA MET A 55 -9.13 1.31 -5.73
C MET A 55 -8.74 0.41 -6.91
N ALA A 56 -9.67 0.05 -7.78
CA ALA A 56 -9.36 -0.65 -9.02
C ALA A 56 -8.46 0.20 -9.91
N THR A 57 -8.81 1.47 -10.14
CA THR A 57 -7.97 2.40 -10.91
C THR A 57 -6.61 2.67 -10.25
N ALA A 58 -6.57 2.72 -8.92
CA ALA A 58 -5.31 2.86 -8.20
C ALA A 58 -4.39 1.65 -8.37
N LYS A 59 -4.94 0.42 -8.28
CA LYS A 59 -4.18 -0.83 -8.44
C LYS A 59 -3.64 -1.05 -9.84
N GLU A 60 -4.22 -0.40 -10.86
CA GLU A 60 -3.67 -0.41 -12.22
C GLU A 60 -2.39 0.44 -12.35
N LYS A 61 -2.14 1.36 -11.42
CA LYS A 61 -1.09 2.38 -11.51
C LYS A 61 -0.03 2.30 -10.43
N ALA A 62 -0.37 1.72 -9.27
CA ALA A 62 0.54 1.57 -8.13
C ALA A 62 0.52 0.12 -7.63
N ALA A 63 1.67 -0.37 -7.17
CA ALA A 63 1.82 -1.69 -6.57
C ALA A 63 1.25 -1.75 -5.14
N VAL A 64 -0.09 -1.81 -5.04
CA VAL A 64 -0.82 -1.95 -3.77
C VAL A 64 -0.83 -3.41 -3.32
N GLU A 65 -0.17 -3.69 -2.19
CA GLU A 65 -0.07 -5.04 -1.61
C GLU A 65 -1.27 -5.38 -0.72
N ALA A 66 -1.72 -4.40 0.06
CA ALA A 66 -2.84 -4.56 0.97
C ALA A 66 -3.73 -3.33 0.95
N CYS A 67 -5.04 -3.54 1.09
CA CYS A 67 -6.01 -2.46 1.23
C CYS A 67 -7.17 -2.93 2.11
N ASP A 68 -7.53 -2.11 3.10
CA ASP A 68 -8.73 -2.23 3.93
C ASP A 68 -9.59 -0.97 3.74
N ILE A 69 -10.89 -1.15 3.54
CA ILE A 69 -11.84 -0.04 3.34
C ILE A 69 -12.97 -0.22 4.34
N ARG A 70 -13.13 0.76 5.23
CA ARG A 70 -14.21 0.79 6.22
C ARG A 70 -15.14 1.95 5.93
N ILE A 71 -16.36 1.63 5.56
CA ILE A 71 -17.40 2.63 5.29
C ILE A 71 -18.27 2.77 6.53
N SER A 72 -18.37 4.01 7.02
CA SER A 72 -19.30 4.40 8.07
C SER A 72 -20.36 5.31 7.48
N SER A 73 -21.62 4.97 7.72
CA SER A 73 -22.75 5.82 7.38
C SER A 73 -23.14 6.68 8.58
N SER A 74 -23.50 7.92 8.32
CA SER A 74 -24.05 8.82 9.35
C SER A 74 -25.50 9.15 9.03
N SER A 75 -26.32 9.40 10.06
CA SER A 75 -27.73 9.76 9.90
C SER A 75 -27.93 11.12 9.20
N SER A 76 -26.87 11.90 8.99
CA SER A 76 -26.89 13.18 8.27
C SER A 76 -26.79 13.03 6.74
N GLY A 77 -26.73 11.80 6.22
CA GLY A 77 -26.76 11.52 4.79
C GLY A 77 -25.40 11.52 4.08
N ARG A 78 -24.31 11.88 4.78
CA ARG A 78 -22.94 11.74 4.25
C ARG A 78 -22.28 10.50 4.83
N ASN A 79 -21.63 9.74 3.95
CA ASN A 79 -20.84 8.58 4.32
C ASN A 79 -19.36 8.96 4.39
N THR A 80 -18.63 8.25 5.23
CA THR A 80 -17.17 8.37 5.34
C THR A 80 -16.55 7.01 5.08
N ALA A 81 -15.53 6.95 4.23
CA ALA A 81 -14.71 5.77 4.07
C ALA A 81 -13.32 6.03 4.64
N LEU A 82 -12.87 5.16 5.55
CA LEU A 82 -11.48 5.06 5.96
C LEU A 82 -10.80 4.02 5.09
N VAL A 83 -9.76 4.43 4.36
CA VAL A 83 -8.97 3.58 3.48
C VAL A 83 -7.59 3.44 4.09
N THR A 84 -7.17 2.21 4.37
CA THR A 84 -5.80 1.89 4.75
C THR A 84 -5.17 1.10 3.62
N ALA A 85 -4.00 1.51 3.14
CA ALA A 85 -3.31 0.85 2.05
C ALA A 85 -1.82 0.70 2.33
N SER A 86 -1.22 -0.37 1.80
CA SER A 86 0.22 -0.65 1.86
C SER A 86 0.75 -0.83 0.45
N VAL A 87 1.87 -0.18 0.14
CA VAL A 87 2.56 -0.24 -1.17
C VAL A 87 4.03 -0.59 -1.02
N LYS A 88 4.65 -1.05 -2.12
CA LYS A 88 6.04 -1.54 -2.14
C LYS A 88 7.11 -0.46 -2.19
N SER A 89 6.76 0.76 -2.59
CA SER A 89 7.72 1.85 -2.75
C SER A 89 7.12 3.21 -2.43
N GLU A 90 7.97 4.20 -2.16
CA GLU A 90 7.57 5.59 -1.98
C GLU A 90 7.01 6.21 -3.28
N GLU A 91 7.49 5.76 -4.44
CA GLU A 91 6.96 6.17 -5.75
C GLU A 91 5.52 5.67 -5.95
N ASP A 92 5.26 4.40 -5.61
CA ASP A 92 3.91 3.83 -5.61
C ASP A 92 2.99 4.56 -4.64
N LEU A 93 3.52 5.01 -3.49
CA LEU A 93 2.75 5.80 -2.52
C LEU A 93 2.33 7.14 -3.13
N GLY A 94 3.26 7.86 -3.75
CA GLY A 94 2.96 9.11 -4.44
C GLY A 94 1.93 8.93 -5.56
N THR A 95 2.08 7.86 -6.34
CA THR A 95 1.15 7.52 -7.43
C THR A 95 -0.24 7.19 -6.90
N LEU A 96 -0.33 6.38 -5.84
CA LEU A 96 -1.57 6.03 -5.16
C LEU A 96 -2.30 7.29 -4.67
N GLU A 97 -1.58 8.19 -3.98
CA GLU A 97 -2.12 9.43 -3.45
C GLU A 97 -2.65 10.38 -4.54
N GLU A 98 -1.93 10.46 -5.66
CA GLU A 98 -2.33 11.26 -6.80
C GLU A 98 -3.60 10.72 -7.46
N VAL A 99 -3.66 9.40 -7.70
CA VAL A 99 -4.80 8.75 -8.34
C VAL A 99 -6.06 8.86 -7.47
N ILE A 100 -5.96 8.53 -6.18
CA ILE A 100 -7.09 8.66 -5.25
C ILE A 100 -7.54 10.12 -5.16
N GLY A 101 -6.61 11.08 -5.11
CA GLY A 101 -6.93 12.50 -5.11
C GLY A 101 -7.73 12.92 -6.34
N LYS A 102 -7.27 12.54 -7.54
CA LYS A 102 -7.97 12.85 -8.80
C LYS A 102 -9.36 12.24 -8.88
N GLU A 103 -9.50 10.98 -8.48
CA GLU A 103 -10.80 10.29 -8.47
C GLU A 103 -11.77 10.87 -7.44
N CYS A 104 -11.28 11.28 -6.26
CA CYS A 104 -12.11 11.94 -5.26
C CYS A 104 -12.63 13.29 -5.78
N ILE A 105 -11.76 14.10 -6.40
CA ILE A 105 -12.13 15.38 -7.00
C ILE A 105 -13.18 15.18 -8.10
N SER A 106 -12.99 14.20 -8.99
CA SER A 106 -13.92 13.96 -10.11
C SER A 106 -15.31 13.51 -9.65
N LYS A 107 -15.40 12.84 -8.49
CA LYS A 107 -16.65 12.37 -7.88
C LYS A 107 -17.26 13.35 -6.86
N GLY A 108 -16.63 14.50 -6.61
CA GLY A 108 -17.09 15.48 -5.62
C GLY A 108 -16.87 15.04 -4.17
N PHE A 109 -15.96 14.09 -3.93
CA PHE A 109 -15.59 13.64 -2.60
C PHE A 109 -14.48 14.51 -2.01
N THR A 110 -14.47 14.62 -0.69
CA THR A 110 -13.38 15.25 0.05
C THR A 110 -12.41 14.18 0.52
N LEU A 111 -11.15 14.27 0.10
CA LEU A 111 -10.07 13.41 0.58
C LEU A 111 -9.31 14.12 1.71
N ILE A 112 -9.14 13.44 2.83
CA ILE A 112 -8.30 13.85 3.96
C ILE A 112 -7.13 12.86 4.06
N ARG A 113 -5.91 13.39 4.07
CA ARG A 113 -4.66 12.63 4.23
C ARG A 113 -4.13 12.82 5.65
N GLY A 114 -3.26 11.92 6.10
CA GLY A 114 -2.60 12.03 7.41
C GLY A 114 -3.57 11.87 8.60
N VAL A 115 -4.60 11.05 8.42
CA VAL A 115 -5.45 10.58 9.51
C VAL A 115 -4.67 9.53 10.30
N GLU A 116 -3.85 9.99 11.23
CA GLU A 116 -3.22 9.20 12.31
C GLU A 116 -3.83 9.56 13.67
#